data_AF-A0A9B0BWF6-F1
#
_entry.id   AF-A0A9B0BWF6-F1
#
_cell.length_a   1.000
_cell.length_b   1.000
_cell.length_c   1.000
_cell.angle_alpha   90.00
_cell.angle_beta   90.00
_cell.angle_gamma   90.00
#
_symmetry.space_group_name_H-M   'P 1'
#
loop_
_entity.id
_entity.type
_entity.pdbx_description
1 polymer ?
#
loop_
_entity_poly.entity_id
_entity_poly.type
_entity_poly.pdbx_seq_one_letter_code
_entity_poly.pdbx_strand_id
1 'polypeptide(L)'
;MNMSVEKKKYPSALPTNWPIREEASRKSQNQLSSTGKVDVYYYSRGVRNDASLVPPIRQTASIFKQPVTIYKTQEGKVKDVKHGNQEKPKQLFWEKRLEGLRACDPDGFEFDAMDLPKSLKPVGPYITEETLLQSVATALHVSSQPVTGQTGSKTALEKNPGVFLNPDQPLVQAVSIADEDIKRQEDRVALARKKLQDALRGIPI
;
A
#
# COMPACT_ATOMS: atom_id res chain seq x y z
N MET A 1 21.08 -2.76 -36.17
CA MET A 1 21.39 -3.27 -34.81
C MET A 1 20.18 -4.08 -34.38
N ASN A 2 20.33 -5.40 -34.32
CA ASN A 2 19.24 -6.30 -33.96
C ASN A 2 19.18 -6.38 -32.43
N MET A 3 18.13 -5.83 -31.83
CA MET A 3 17.86 -5.98 -30.40
C MET A 3 17.14 -7.31 -30.18
N SER A 4 17.86 -8.35 -29.76
CA SER A 4 17.26 -9.56 -29.24
C SER A 4 16.79 -9.30 -27.81
N VAL A 5 15.47 -9.23 -27.60
CA VAL A 5 14.88 -9.17 -26.26
C VAL A 5 14.81 -10.61 -25.74
N GLU A 6 15.76 -11.01 -24.91
CA GLU A 6 15.70 -12.30 -24.22
C GLU A 6 14.56 -12.30 -23.20
N LYS A 7 13.53 -13.11 -23.45
CA LYS A 7 12.39 -13.30 -22.54
C LYS A 7 12.80 -14.27 -21.43
N LYS A 8 12.86 -13.79 -20.18
CA LYS A 8 13.10 -14.64 -19.01
C LYS A 8 11.78 -15.09 -18.40
N LYS A 9 11.66 -16.39 -18.14
CA LYS A 9 10.52 -17.00 -17.45
C LYS A 9 10.86 -17.12 -15.96
N TYR A 10 10.08 -16.48 -15.10
CA TYR A 10 10.21 -16.60 -13.65
C TYR A 10 9.02 -17.38 -13.06
N PRO A 11 9.24 -18.17 -11.99
CA PRO A 11 8.15 -18.83 -11.29
C PRO A 11 7.23 -17.79 -10.62
N SER A 12 5.94 -18.13 -10.48
CA SER A 12 4.94 -17.30 -9.80
C SER A 12 5.43 -16.82 -8.44
N ALA A 13 5.35 -15.51 -8.21
CA ALA A 13 5.72 -14.88 -6.94
C ALA A 13 4.63 -15.02 -5.86
N LEU A 14 3.49 -15.65 -6.18
CA LEU A 14 2.47 -15.97 -5.18
C LEU A 14 2.96 -17.12 -4.30
N PRO A 15 2.79 -17.04 -2.97
CA PRO A 15 3.08 -18.15 -2.07
C PRO A 15 2.34 -19.42 -2.51
N THR A 16 3.01 -20.57 -2.51
CA THR A 16 2.48 -21.86 -3.00
C THR A 16 1.18 -22.32 -2.32
N ASN A 17 0.85 -21.74 -1.18
CA ASN A 17 -0.34 -22.02 -0.37
C ASN A 17 -1.50 -21.03 -0.60
N TRP A 18 -1.39 -20.09 -1.54
CA TRP A 18 -2.52 -19.27 -1.96
C TRP A 18 -3.44 -20.07 -2.88
N PRO A 19 -4.74 -20.19 -2.57
CA PRO A 19 -5.66 -20.88 -3.45
C PRO A 19 -5.70 -20.15 -4.79
N ILE A 20 -5.40 -20.88 -5.87
CA ILE A 20 -5.65 -20.44 -7.24
C ILE A 20 -7.14 -20.10 -7.31
N ARG A 21 -7.45 -18.82 -7.55
CA ARG A 21 -8.83 -18.35 -7.68
C ARG A 21 -9.39 -18.93 -8.97
N GLU A 22 -10.03 -20.09 -8.88
CA GLU A 22 -10.94 -20.55 -9.93
C GLU A 22 -12.12 -19.59 -9.98
N GLU A 23 -12.22 -18.85 -11.08
CA GLU A 23 -13.30 -17.89 -11.31
C GLU A 23 -14.56 -18.63 -11.77
N ALA A 24 -15.33 -19.13 -10.80
CA ALA A 24 -16.64 -19.71 -11.07
C ALA A 24 -17.64 -18.60 -11.46
N SER A 25 -18.10 -18.61 -12.71
CA SER A 25 -19.18 -17.74 -13.19
C SER A 25 -20.46 -18.00 -12.40
N ARG A 26 -20.92 -17.00 -11.63
CA ARG A 26 -22.20 -17.08 -10.91
C ARG A 26 -23.32 -16.47 -11.74
N LYS A 27 -24.30 -17.31 -12.08
CA LYS A 27 -25.60 -16.91 -12.61
C LYS A 27 -26.35 -16.06 -11.57
N SER A 28 -27.00 -15.02 -12.08
CA SER A 28 -27.91 -14.10 -11.40
C SER A 28 -29.05 -14.83 -10.69
N GLN A 29 -29.25 -14.56 -9.39
CA GLN A 29 -30.57 -14.55 -8.76
C GLN A 29 -30.55 -13.71 -7.47
N ASN A 30 -31.39 -12.67 -7.45
CA ASN A 30 -31.71 -11.83 -6.30
C ASN A 30 -32.24 -12.66 -5.11
N GLN A 31 -31.79 -12.34 -3.88
CA GLN A 31 -32.68 -12.07 -2.75
C GLN A 31 -31.94 -11.31 -1.63
N LEU A 32 -32.64 -10.32 -1.08
CA LEU A 32 -32.25 -9.46 0.02
C LEU A 32 -32.52 -10.13 1.37
N SER A 33 -31.74 -9.71 2.38
CA SER A 33 -32.11 -9.48 3.79
C SER A 33 -31.50 -10.35 4.90
N SER A 34 -31.15 -9.62 5.98
CA SER A 34 -30.88 -10.03 7.37
C SER A 34 -29.44 -10.34 7.78
N THR A 35 -28.80 -9.31 8.34
CA THR A 35 -28.17 -9.30 9.67
C THR A 35 -27.90 -10.67 10.31
N GLY A 36 -26.64 -11.09 10.31
CA GLY A 36 -26.16 -12.24 11.07
C GLY A 36 -24.64 -12.26 11.07
N LYS A 37 -24.02 -11.51 12.00
CA LYS A 37 -22.58 -11.59 12.25
C LYS A 37 -22.24 -13.00 12.71
N VAL A 38 -21.49 -13.74 11.89
CA VAL A 38 -20.87 -15.00 12.29
C VAL A 38 -19.52 -14.66 12.90
N ASP A 39 -19.44 -14.58 14.23
CA ASP A 39 -18.17 -14.44 14.95
C ASP A 39 -17.43 -15.79 14.91
N VAL A 40 -16.37 -15.83 14.11
CA VAL A 40 -15.44 -16.96 14.06
C VAL A 40 -14.46 -16.81 15.22
N TYR A 41 -14.64 -17.60 16.29
CA TYR A 41 -13.68 -17.68 17.39
C TYR A 41 -12.44 -18.47 16.98
N TYR A 42 -11.41 -17.77 16.49
CA TYR A 42 -10.06 -18.31 16.46
C TYR A 42 -9.44 -18.18 17.86
N TYR A 43 -9.23 -19.32 18.53
CA TYR A 43 -8.36 -19.47 19.70
C TYR A 43 -6.89 -19.32 19.30
N SER A 44 -6.52 -18.17 18.75
CA SER A 44 -5.13 -17.74 18.70
C SER A 44 -4.91 -16.89 19.94
N ARG A 45 -4.15 -17.41 20.91
CA ARG A 45 -3.66 -16.63 22.08
C ARG A 45 -2.78 -15.49 21.55
N GLY A 46 -3.43 -14.40 21.14
CA GLY A 46 -2.78 -13.12 20.91
C GLY A 46 -2.20 -12.65 22.23
N VAL A 47 -0.93 -12.27 22.21
CA VAL A 47 -0.32 -11.44 23.25
C VAL A 47 -1.21 -10.22 23.37
N ARG A 48 -2.07 -10.20 24.41
CA ARG A 48 -2.95 -9.08 24.70
C ARG A 48 -2.07 -7.88 25.03
N ASN A 49 -1.86 -7.00 24.06
CA ASN A 49 -1.45 -5.62 24.34
C ASN A 49 -2.71 -4.85 24.73
N ASP A 50 -3.30 -5.27 25.84
CA ASP A 50 -4.38 -4.57 26.50
C ASP A 50 -3.70 -3.83 27.64
N ALA A 51 -3.68 -2.50 27.55
CA ALA A 51 -3.40 -1.60 28.66
C ALA A 51 -4.54 -1.71 29.70
N SER A 52 -4.74 -2.93 30.20
CA SER A 52 -5.72 -3.23 31.20
C SER A 52 -5.19 -2.64 32.50
N LEU A 53 -6.01 -1.87 33.21
CA LEU A 53 -5.72 -1.43 34.58
C LEU A 53 -5.60 -2.61 35.57
N VAL A 54 -5.70 -3.86 35.09
CA VAL A 54 -5.48 -5.06 35.88
C VAL A 54 -3.99 -5.34 35.92
N PRO A 55 -3.35 -5.29 37.11
CA PRO A 55 -1.96 -5.67 37.27
C PRO A 55 -1.70 -7.07 36.70
N PRO A 56 -0.49 -7.35 36.18
CA PRO A 56 -0.13 -8.68 35.69
C PRO A 56 -0.46 -9.74 36.73
N ILE A 57 -1.29 -10.71 36.34
CA ILE A 57 -1.72 -11.78 37.24
C ILE A 57 -0.59 -12.81 37.29
N ARG A 58 -0.18 -13.21 38.50
CA ARG A 58 0.80 -14.29 38.68
C ARG A 58 0.24 -15.58 38.06
N GLN A 59 0.99 -16.20 37.15
CA GLN A 59 0.69 -17.54 36.63
C GLN A 59 1.15 -18.61 37.64
N THR A 60 0.61 -18.57 38.85
CA THR A 60 0.80 -19.64 39.82
C THR A 60 -0.43 -20.55 39.81
N ALA A 61 -0.26 -21.81 40.21
CA ALA A 61 -1.37 -22.75 40.35
C ALA A 61 -2.38 -22.36 41.46
N SER A 62 -2.21 -21.21 42.10
CA SER A 62 -3.08 -20.73 43.17
C SER A 62 -4.32 -20.04 42.58
N ILE A 63 -5.50 -20.58 42.90
CA ILE A 63 -6.79 -20.09 42.41
C ILE A 63 -7.26 -18.80 43.10
N PHE A 64 -6.61 -18.40 44.19
CA PHE A 64 -6.93 -17.19 44.93
C PHE A 64 -6.15 -16.00 44.36
N LYS A 65 -6.89 -14.97 43.91
CA LYS A 65 -6.32 -13.74 43.37
C LYS A 65 -5.60 -12.96 44.47
N GLN A 66 -4.28 -13.09 44.52
CA GLN A 66 -3.45 -12.20 45.34
C GLN A 66 -3.14 -10.91 44.57
N PRO A 67 -3.30 -9.72 45.18
CA PRO A 67 -2.98 -8.46 44.52
C PRO A 67 -1.47 -8.38 44.24
N VAL A 68 -1.10 -7.89 43.06
CA VAL A 68 0.30 -7.63 42.69
C VAL A 68 0.57 -6.13 42.83
N THR A 69 1.47 -5.76 43.73
CA THR A 69 1.87 -4.38 43.96
C THR A 69 2.90 -3.95 42.92
N ILE A 70 2.59 -2.90 42.16
CA ILE A 70 3.51 -2.30 41.19
C ILE A 70 4.39 -1.28 41.93
N TYR A 71 5.70 -1.54 42.01
CA TYR A 71 6.66 -0.58 42.51
C TYR A 71 7.10 0.36 41.38
N LYS A 72 6.81 1.66 41.50
CA LYS A 72 7.33 2.71 40.62
C LYS A 72 8.56 3.34 41.28
N THR A 73 9.72 3.26 40.65
CA THR A 73 11.01 3.75 41.17
C THR A 73 11.18 5.28 41.07
N GLN A 74 10.19 6.01 40.55
CA GLN A 74 10.27 7.46 40.35
C GLN A 74 9.15 8.21 41.09
N GLU A 75 9.52 9.21 41.88
CA GLU A 75 8.63 10.09 42.67
C GLU A 75 8.09 11.30 41.87
N GLY A 76 8.00 11.17 40.54
CA GLY A 76 7.45 12.21 39.68
C GLY A 76 5.92 12.14 39.61
N LYS A 77 5.24 13.26 39.88
CA LYS A 77 3.82 13.48 39.55
C LYS A 77 3.62 13.54 38.03
N VAL A 78 4.01 12.50 37.30
CA VAL A 78 3.64 12.36 35.90
C VAL A 78 2.21 11.83 35.93
N LYS A 79 1.24 12.72 35.71
CA LYS A 79 -0.13 12.31 35.39
C LYS A 79 -0.01 11.19 34.36
N ASP A 80 -0.60 10.02 34.64
CA ASP A 80 -0.72 8.95 33.64
C ASP A 80 -1.32 9.62 32.40
N VAL A 81 -0.48 9.84 31.39
CA VAL A 81 -0.92 10.42 30.13
C VAL A 81 -1.95 9.43 29.64
N LYS A 82 -3.22 9.82 29.66
CA LYS A 82 -4.29 9.03 29.08
C LYS A 82 -3.82 8.73 27.67
N HIS A 83 -3.38 7.50 27.44
CA HIS A 83 -3.08 7.01 26.12
C HIS A 83 -4.38 7.24 25.36
N GLY A 84 -4.40 8.24 24.46
CA GLY A 84 -5.57 8.57 23.66
C GLY A 84 -6.00 7.36 22.83
N ASN A 85 -6.98 7.52 21.95
CA ASN A 85 -7.35 6.45 21.02
C ASN A 85 -6.08 5.86 20.37
N GLN A 86 -5.70 4.65 20.77
CA GLN A 86 -4.54 3.97 20.24
C GLN A 86 -4.94 3.44 18.87
N GLU A 87 -4.81 4.29 17.85
CA GLU A 87 -4.90 3.85 16.48
C GLU A 87 -3.89 2.72 16.28
N LYS A 88 -4.32 1.65 15.60
CA LYS A 88 -3.44 0.53 15.31
C LYS A 88 -2.20 1.06 14.57
N PRO A 89 -0.99 0.61 14.92
CA PRO A 89 0.22 1.06 14.25
C PRO A 89 0.13 0.71 12.75
N LYS A 90 0.34 1.71 11.89
CA LYS A 90 0.41 1.54 10.42
C LYS A 90 1.86 1.26 10.02
N GLN A 91 2.08 0.27 9.15
CA GLN A 91 3.39 0.04 8.53
C GLN A 91 3.57 1.05 7.38
N LEU A 92 4.52 1.99 7.49
CA LEU A 92 4.65 3.10 6.52
C LEU A 92 5.22 2.73 5.15
N PHE A 93 6.00 1.66 5.07
CA PHE A 93 6.72 1.24 3.85
C PHE A 93 6.37 -0.19 3.47
N TRP A 94 5.09 -0.56 3.60
CA TRP A 94 4.64 -1.92 3.33
C TRP A 94 4.66 -2.22 1.83
N GLU A 95 4.58 -1.20 0.97
CA GLU A 95 4.64 -1.31 -0.49
C GLU A 95 5.95 -1.90 -0.98
N LYS A 96 7.05 -1.74 -0.24
CA LYS A 96 8.32 -2.42 -0.55
C LYS A 96 8.19 -3.93 -0.65
N ARG A 97 7.22 -4.53 0.06
CA ARG A 97 6.97 -5.98 -0.01
C ARG A 97 6.44 -6.40 -1.38
N LEU A 98 5.99 -5.46 -2.19
CA LEU A 98 5.51 -5.70 -3.56
C LEU A 98 6.64 -5.59 -4.59
N GLU A 99 7.83 -5.14 -4.22
CA GLU A 99 8.99 -5.10 -5.13
C GLU A 99 9.30 -6.49 -5.69
N GLY A 100 9.65 -6.54 -6.98
CA GLY A 100 9.87 -7.77 -7.74
C GLY A 100 8.58 -8.40 -8.26
N LEU A 101 7.39 -7.90 -7.89
CA LEU A 101 6.14 -8.34 -8.49
C LEU A 101 5.90 -7.61 -9.81
N ARG A 102 5.79 -8.39 -10.89
CA ARG A 102 5.46 -7.90 -12.24
C ARG A 102 4.14 -8.49 -12.71
N ALA A 103 3.43 -7.72 -13.52
CA ALA A 103 2.30 -8.26 -14.26
C ALA A 103 2.81 -9.27 -15.29
N CYS A 104 2.07 -10.34 -15.52
CA CYS A 104 2.35 -11.31 -16.56
C CYS A 104 1.14 -11.56 -17.46
N ASP A 105 1.40 -12.02 -18.68
CA ASP A 105 0.37 -12.53 -19.57
C ASP A 105 -0.13 -13.93 -19.12
N PRO A 106 -1.20 -14.48 -19.72
CA PRO A 106 -1.71 -15.81 -19.38
C PRO A 106 -0.70 -16.95 -19.54
N ASP A 107 0.34 -16.77 -20.37
CA ASP A 107 1.41 -17.74 -20.60
C ASP A 107 2.57 -17.60 -19.59
N GLY A 108 2.51 -16.58 -18.72
CA GLY A 108 3.46 -16.32 -17.66
C GLY A 108 4.67 -15.47 -18.09
N PHE A 109 4.58 -14.74 -19.20
CA PHE A 109 5.61 -13.77 -19.58
C PHE A 109 5.37 -12.44 -18.88
N GLU A 110 6.39 -11.96 -18.18
CA GLU A 110 6.36 -10.66 -17.50
C GLU A 110 6.31 -9.50 -18.50
N PHE A 111 5.48 -8.51 -18.18
CA PHE A 111 5.51 -7.22 -18.84
C PHE A 111 6.68 -6.39 -18.35
N ASP A 112 7.20 -5.55 -19.24
CA ASP A 112 8.23 -4.56 -18.89
C ASP A 112 7.71 -3.62 -17.78
N ALA A 113 8.64 -3.16 -16.94
CA ALA A 113 8.34 -2.16 -15.93
C ALA A 113 7.84 -0.87 -16.57
N MET A 114 6.85 -0.22 -15.95
CA MET A 114 6.37 1.07 -16.42
C MET A 114 7.41 2.16 -16.11
N ASP A 115 7.81 2.90 -17.15
CA ASP A 115 8.65 4.09 -16.99
C ASP A 115 7.83 5.24 -16.38
N LEU A 116 8.25 5.73 -15.22
CA LEU A 116 7.63 6.87 -14.58
C LEU A 116 8.16 8.19 -15.17
N PRO A 117 7.30 9.21 -15.33
CA PRO A 117 7.76 10.54 -15.73
C PRO A 117 8.70 11.12 -14.66
N LYS A 118 9.77 11.79 -15.11
CA LYS A 118 10.84 12.39 -14.27
C LYS A 118 10.34 13.41 -13.22
N SER A 119 9.11 13.89 -13.37
CA SER A 119 8.45 14.77 -12.40
C SER A 119 8.06 14.03 -11.11
N LEU A 120 7.80 12.72 -11.19
CA LEU A 120 7.49 11.89 -10.03
C LEU A 120 8.77 11.51 -9.31
N LYS A 121 8.99 12.10 -8.13
CA LYS A 121 10.20 11.87 -7.35
C LYS A 121 9.88 10.99 -6.14
N PRO A 122 10.58 9.86 -5.94
CA PRO A 122 10.36 9.01 -4.78
C PRO A 122 10.73 9.74 -3.49
N VAL A 123 10.00 9.44 -2.42
CA VAL A 123 10.20 10.01 -1.09
C VAL A 123 10.33 8.90 -0.06
N GLY A 124 11.42 8.95 0.70
CA GLY A 124 11.68 8.04 1.81
C GLY A 124 12.94 7.22 1.62
N PRO A 125 13.33 6.45 2.65
CA PRO A 125 14.57 5.68 2.65
C PRO A 125 14.51 4.53 1.65
N TYR A 126 15.44 4.51 0.70
CA TYR A 126 15.59 3.45 -0.31
C TYR A 126 14.29 3.16 -1.08
N ILE A 127 13.58 4.21 -1.49
CA ILE A 127 12.38 4.09 -2.32
C ILE A 127 12.81 4.16 -3.79
N THR A 128 12.49 3.11 -4.53
CA THR A 128 12.76 3.01 -5.97
C THR A 128 11.54 3.47 -6.77
N GLU A 129 11.70 3.62 -8.09
CA GLU A 129 10.58 3.94 -8.99
C GLU A 129 9.49 2.86 -8.96
N GLU A 130 9.87 1.60 -8.75
CA GLU A 130 8.92 0.49 -8.62
C GLU A 130 8.07 0.61 -7.35
N THR A 131 8.70 0.88 -6.21
CA THR A 131 8.00 1.12 -4.94
C THR A 131 7.07 2.34 -5.03
N LEU A 132 7.53 3.40 -5.70
CA LEU A 132 6.74 4.61 -5.96
C LEU A 132 5.49 4.26 -6.76
N LEU A 133 5.64 3.53 -7.87
CA LEU A 133 4.52 3.09 -8.70
C LEU A 133 3.52 2.27 -7.89
N GLN A 134 4.00 1.33 -7.06
CA GLN A 134 3.16 0.50 -6.20
C GLN A 134 2.37 1.32 -5.17
N SER A 135 3.02 2.32 -4.57
CA SER A 135 2.38 3.23 -3.62
C SER A 135 1.32 4.11 -4.28
N VAL A 136 1.61 4.66 -5.46
CA VAL A 136 0.61 5.43 -6.24
C VAL A 136 -0.55 4.55 -6.69
N ALA A 137 -0.27 3.37 -7.23
CA ALA A 137 -1.31 2.43 -7.64
C ALA A 137 -2.22 2.03 -6.46
N THR A 138 -1.63 1.77 -5.28
CA THR A 138 -2.42 1.46 -4.09
C THR A 138 -3.24 2.64 -3.62
N ALA A 139 -2.67 3.84 -3.58
CA ALA A 139 -3.40 5.04 -3.20
C ALA A 139 -4.62 5.25 -4.11
N LEU A 140 -4.45 5.10 -5.43
CA LEU A 140 -5.54 5.22 -6.41
C LEU A 140 -6.58 4.09 -6.30
N HIS A 141 -6.15 2.89 -5.89
CA HIS A 141 -7.04 1.73 -5.79
C HIS A 141 -7.89 1.73 -4.51
N VAL A 142 -7.28 2.09 -3.37
CA VAL A 142 -7.87 1.90 -2.04
C VAL A 142 -8.41 3.22 -1.47
N SER A 143 -7.81 4.36 -1.82
CA SER A 143 -8.22 5.66 -1.30
C SER A 143 -9.27 6.32 -2.18
N SER A 144 -10.30 6.88 -1.54
CA SER A 144 -11.23 7.81 -2.19
C SER A 144 -10.84 9.27 -1.99
N GLN A 145 -9.71 9.53 -1.31
CA GLN A 145 -9.22 10.88 -1.03
C GLN A 145 -8.34 11.40 -2.18
N PRO A 146 -8.20 12.73 -2.34
CA PRO A 146 -7.29 13.30 -3.31
C PRO A 146 -5.85 12.79 -3.13
N VAL A 147 -5.25 12.33 -4.22
CA VAL A 147 -3.85 11.88 -4.25
C VAL A 147 -2.97 13.04 -4.71
N THR A 148 -2.34 13.72 -3.76
CA THR A 148 -1.49 14.91 -3.98
C THR A 148 -0.01 14.63 -3.76
N GLY A 149 0.34 13.56 -3.04
CA GLY A 149 1.70 13.19 -2.65
C GLY A 149 2.14 13.83 -1.33
N GLN A 150 3.40 13.61 -0.96
CA GLN A 150 3.99 14.10 0.28
C GLN A 150 4.31 15.60 0.16
N THR A 151 3.63 16.42 0.96
CA THR A 151 3.82 17.88 1.00
C THR A 151 5.01 18.33 1.83
N GLY A 152 5.54 17.44 2.68
CA GLY A 152 6.75 17.70 3.44
C GLY A 152 7.96 17.99 2.56
N SER A 153 8.94 18.72 3.11
CA SER A 153 10.22 18.89 2.41
C SER A 153 10.97 17.56 2.37
N LYS A 154 11.65 17.27 1.26
CA LYS A 154 12.45 16.05 1.08
C LYS A 154 13.40 15.80 2.26
N THR A 155 14.09 16.84 2.72
CA THR A 155 15.01 16.77 3.87
C THR A 155 14.32 16.35 5.17
N ALA A 156 13.10 16.80 5.45
CA ALA A 156 12.37 16.41 6.64
C ALA A 156 11.92 14.94 6.56
N LEU A 157 11.39 14.55 5.39
CA LEU A 157 10.89 13.21 5.12
C LEU A 157 12.00 12.14 5.20
N GLU A 158 13.23 12.48 4.83
CA GLU A 158 14.39 11.60 4.95
C GLU A 158 14.94 11.51 6.38
N LYS A 159 14.92 12.61 7.15
CA LYS A 159 15.46 12.64 8.51
C LYS A 159 14.63 11.82 9.51
N ASN A 160 13.31 11.95 9.46
CA ASN A 160 12.42 11.20 10.34
C ASN A 160 11.11 10.85 9.64
N PRO A 161 11.11 9.81 8.79
CA PRO A 161 9.91 9.41 8.06
C PRO A 161 8.75 9.01 8.98
N GLY A 162 9.04 8.50 10.18
CA GLY A 162 8.00 8.10 11.14
C GLY A 162 7.13 9.25 11.65
N VAL A 163 7.64 10.49 11.56
CA VAL A 163 6.95 11.69 12.04
C VAL A 163 6.43 12.54 10.88
N PHE A 164 7.20 12.66 9.80
CA PHE A 164 6.91 13.63 8.74
C PHE A 164 6.16 13.05 7.54
N LEU A 165 6.10 11.72 7.42
CA LEU A 165 5.42 11.08 6.30
C LEU A 165 3.92 10.99 6.57
N ASN A 166 3.11 11.45 5.63
CA ASN A 166 1.66 11.30 5.69
C ASN A 166 1.29 9.89 5.20
N PRO A 167 0.75 9.00 6.06
CA PRO A 167 0.39 7.63 5.67
C PRO A 167 -0.78 7.56 4.69
N ASP A 168 -1.55 8.64 4.53
CA ASP A 168 -2.71 8.70 3.65
C ASP A 168 -2.34 9.21 2.23
N GLN A 169 -1.06 9.50 1.98
CA GLN A 169 -0.53 9.92 0.68
C GLN A 169 0.57 8.96 0.23
N PRO A 170 0.73 8.73 -1.09
CA PRO A 170 1.74 7.83 -1.62
C PRO A 170 3.18 8.32 -1.35
N LEU A 171 4.15 7.42 -1.50
CA LEU A 171 5.59 7.64 -1.30
C LEU A 171 6.25 8.46 -2.45
N VAL A 172 5.58 9.51 -2.90
CA VAL A 172 6.02 10.42 -3.96
C VAL A 172 5.97 11.85 -3.45
N GLN A 173 6.95 12.67 -3.85
CA GLN A 173 6.94 14.10 -3.54
C GLN A 173 5.70 14.74 -4.16
N ALA A 174 5.09 15.71 -3.45
CA ALA A 174 3.95 16.44 -3.95
C ALA A 174 4.19 16.95 -5.38
N VAL A 175 3.25 16.64 -6.27
CA VAL A 175 3.32 16.96 -7.68
C VAL A 175 2.46 18.19 -7.93
N SER A 176 3.03 19.18 -8.61
CA SER A 176 2.29 20.33 -9.11
C SER A 176 2.22 20.24 -10.63
N ILE A 177 1.02 20.40 -11.19
CA ILE A 177 0.79 20.37 -12.63
C ILE A 177 0.71 21.82 -13.11
N ALA A 178 1.60 22.23 -14.01
CA ALA A 178 1.57 23.56 -14.62
C ALA A 178 0.82 23.53 -15.96
N ASP A 179 0.37 24.71 -16.43
CA ASP A 179 -0.30 24.85 -17.73
C ASP A 179 0.56 24.33 -18.89
N GLU A 180 1.89 24.48 -18.79
CA GLU A 180 2.84 23.96 -19.78
C GLU A 180 2.86 22.43 -19.82
N ASP A 181 2.66 21.75 -18.68
CA ASP A 181 2.57 20.30 -18.63
C ASP A 181 1.31 19.81 -19.35
N ILE A 182 0.18 20.51 -19.13
CA ILE A 182 -1.10 20.24 -19.80
C ILE A 182 -0.94 20.42 -21.31
N LYS A 183 -0.42 21.57 -21.74
CA LYS A 183 -0.22 21.87 -23.16
C LYS A 183 0.67 20.84 -23.85
N ARG A 184 1.78 20.44 -23.23
CA ARG A 184 2.66 19.40 -23.76
C ARG A 184 1.94 18.05 -23.90
N GLN A 185 1.06 17.72 -22.95
CA GLN A 185 0.27 16.49 -23.02
C GLN A 185 -0.76 16.55 -24.16
N GLU A 186 -1.43 17.69 -24.34
CA GLU A 186 -2.37 17.92 -25.44
C GLU A 186 -1.68 17.79 -26.81
N ASP A 187 -0.51 18.42 -26.98
CA ASP A 187 0.28 18.35 -28.22
C ASP A 187 0.69 16.92 -28.56
N ARG A 188 1.09 16.12 -27.57
CA ARG A 188 1.41 14.69 -27.75
C ARG A 188 0.20 13.90 -28.24
N VAL A 189 -0.98 14.13 -27.65
CA VAL A 189 -2.22 13.46 -28.04
C VAL A 189 -2.65 13.88 -29.44
N ALA A 190 -2.56 15.18 -29.76
CA ALA A 190 -2.88 15.70 -31.09
C ALA A 190 -1.99 15.07 -32.17
N LEU A 191 -0.69 14.96 -31.91
CA LEU A 191 0.25 14.29 -32.82
C LEU A 191 -0.09 12.80 -33.01
N ALA A 192 -0.40 12.09 -31.93
CA ALA A 192 -0.80 10.69 -32.00
C ALA A 192 -2.09 10.49 -32.83
N ARG A 193 -3.10 11.36 -32.63
CA ARG A 193 -4.34 11.36 -33.42
C ARG A 193 -4.09 11.61 -34.90
N LYS A 194 -3.20 12.56 -35.23
CA LYS A 194 -2.81 12.83 -36.62
C LYS A 194 -2.14 11.62 -37.26
N LYS A 195 -1.18 10.99 -36.57
CA LYS A 195 -0.51 9.76 -37.04
C LYS A 195 -1.51 8.63 -37.30
N LEU A 196 -2.50 8.45 -36.41
CA LEU A 196 -3.56 7.46 -36.59
C LEU A 196 -4.43 7.78 -37.82
N GLN A 197 -4.82 9.05 -38.00
CA GLN A 197 -5.61 9.47 -39.16
C GLN A 197 -4.88 9.21 -40.49
N ASP A 198 -3.59 9.52 -40.55
CA ASP A 198 -2.78 9.28 -41.74
C ASP A 198 -2.62 7.78 -42.03
N ALA A 199 -2.44 6.96 -40.99
CA ALA A 199 -2.39 5.50 -41.12
C ALA A 199 -3.71 4.92 -41.65
N LEU A 200 -4.86 5.39 -41.14
CA LEU A 200 -6.18 4.95 -41.59
C LEU A 200 -6.48 5.34 -43.04
N ARG A 201 -6.04 6.52 -43.48
CA ARG A 201 -6.16 6.95 -44.89
C ARG A 201 -5.30 6.13 -45.85
N GLY A 202 -4.21 5.53 -45.35
CA GLY A 202 -3.33 4.67 -46.13
C GLY A 202 -3.80 3.23 -46.27
N ILE A 203 -4.92 2.83 -45.65
CA ILE A 203 -5.49 1.49 -45.80
C ILE A 203 -6.27 1.44 -47.11
N PRO A 204 -5.83 0.65 -48.12
CA PRO A 204 -6.63 0.46 -49.33
C PRO A 204 -7.94 -0.24 -48.97
N ILE A 205 -9.04 0.28 -49.52
CA ILE A 205 -10.40 -0.28 -49.40
C ILE A 205 -10.50 -1.58 -50.20
#